data_AF-A0A841WK07-F1
#
_entry.id   AF-A0A841WK07-F1
#
_cell.length_a   1.000
_cell.length_b   1.000
_cell.length_c   1.000
_cell.angle_alpha   90.00
_cell.angle_beta   90.00
_cell.angle_gamma   90.00
#
_symmetry.space_group_name_H-M   'P 1'
#
loop_
_entity.id
_entity.type
_entity.pdbx_description
1 polymer ?
#
loop_
_entity_poly.entity_id
_entity_poly.type
_entity_poly.pdbx_seq_one_letter_code
_entity_poly.pdbx_strand_id
1 'polypeptide(L)'
;MGETYKQLSERLHKERSERYMNEAIDLIIASTNSGSAHKIAISYPCLYSDTLKVYDTVISKYPDFADAWDNRGWILRQLGRYAEALISHDKALQLKPTNPFTTWFNRGIILELLQRPAESKTSYQQAINSYNQLTPEQKNDPENLYLRGWVFFLLQLYPNSINSLQQAIQLQPTSWHLFNWVFPLFSNFSQERIYLCQQLAKSLDEYPHNIVQTDYAAWQKIHNFWCKLGQQWEQLNHWQDASIAYDRALAIKPDSTEAMEGKKRLINWSF
;
A
#
# COMPACT_ATOMS: atom_id res chain seq x y z
N MET A 1 -37.56 -37.76 5.24
CA MET A 1 -36.94 -36.76 6.13
C MET A 1 -36.23 -35.76 5.25
N GLY A 2 -36.88 -34.62 4.97
CA GLY A 2 -36.34 -33.59 4.09
C GLY A 2 -35.41 -32.66 4.86
N GLU A 3 -34.30 -32.28 4.24
CA GLU A 3 -33.41 -31.23 4.76
C GLU A 3 -34.21 -29.95 5.03
N THR A 4 -33.95 -29.33 6.18
CA THR A 4 -34.55 -28.04 6.52
C THR A 4 -33.99 -26.94 5.62
N TYR A 5 -34.78 -25.90 5.35
CA TYR A 5 -34.36 -24.77 4.51
C TYR A 5 -33.03 -24.14 4.97
N LYS A 6 -32.77 -24.14 6.29
CA LYS A 6 -31.50 -23.69 6.87
C LYS A 6 -30.32 -24.59 6.48
N GLN A 7 -30.49 -25.91 6.56
CA GLN A 7 -29.48 -26.88 6.13
C GLN A 7 -29.21 -26.80 4.62
N LEU A 8 -30.26 -26.58 3.81
CA LEU A 8 -30.14 -26.41 2.36
C LEU A 8 -29.40 -25.11 2.00
N SER A 9 -29.72 -24.00 2.68
CA SER A 9 -29.06 -22.70 2.53
C SER A 9 -27.58 -22.76 2.94
N GLU A 10 -27.27 -23.40 4.07
CA GLU A 10 -25.89 -23.59 4.54
C GLU A 10 -25.09 -24.48 3.59
N ARG A 11 -25.70 -25.55 3.06
CA ARG A 11 -25.06 -26.43 2.06
C ARG A 11 -24.79 -25.70 0.75
N LEU A 12 -25.76 -24.95 0.22
CA LEU A 12 -25.60 -24.17 -1.00
C LEU A 12 -24.54 -23.07 -0.85
N HIS A 13 -24.48 -22.40 0.30
CA HIS A 13 -23.41 -21.44 0.59
C HIS A 13 -22.03 -22.11 0.66
N LYS A 14 -21.94 -23.30 1.26
CA LYS A 14 -20.71 -24.08 1.37
C LYS A 14 -20.24 -24.61 0.00
N GLU A 15 -21.12 -25.20 -0.80
CA GLU A 15 -20.82 -25.70 -2.15
C GLU A 15 -20.36 -24.56 -3.07
N ARG A 16 -21.01 -23.39 -2.95
CA ARG A 16 -20.62 -22.19 -3.70
C ARG A 16 -19.23 -21.70 -3.26
N SER A 17 -18.95 -21.68 -1.96
CA SER A 17 -17.64 -21.34 -1.39
C SER A 17 -16.54 -22.32 -1.81
N GLU A 18 -16.80 -23.63 -1.79
CA GLU A 18 -15.86 -24.68 -2.21
C GLU A 18 -15.54 -24.61 -3.70
N ARG A 19 -16.55 -24.39 -4.55
CA ARG A 19 -16.33 -24.16 -5.97
C ARG A 19 -15.45 -22.92 -6.21
N TYR A 20 -15.72 -21.83 -5.52
CA TYR A 20 -14.89 -20.62 -5.61
C TYR A 20 -13.46 -20.84 -5.11
N MET A 21 -13.27 -21.59 -4.01
CA MET A 21 -11.94 -21.93 -3.52
C MET A 21 -11.16 -22.75 -4.55
N ASN A 22 -11.78 -23.72 -5.20
CA ASN A 22 -11.13 -24.51 -6.26
C ASN A 22 -10.77 -23.66 -7.47
N GLU A 23 -11.68 -22.80 -7.94
CA GLU A 23 -11.41 -21.87 -9.04
C GLU A 23 -10.26 -20.90 -8.68
N ALA A 24 -10.20 -20.40 -7.45
CA ALA A 24 -9.12 -19.55 -6.98
C ALA A 24 -7.77 -20.29 -6.91
N ILE A 25 -7.76 -21.55 -6.46
CA ILE A 25 -6.57 -22.41 -6.45
C ILE A 25 -6.04 -22.59 -7.88
N ASP A 26 -6.92 -22.92 -8.82
CA ASP A 26 -6.56 -23.14 -10.23
C ASP A 26 -6.01 -21.86 -10.87
N LEU A 27 -6.61 -20.71 -10.56
CA LEU A 27 -6.13 -19.40 -11.00
C LEU A 27 -4.76 -19.05 -10.40
N ILE A 28 -4.53 -19.33 -9.12
CA ILE A 28 -3.25 -19.08 -8.44
C ILE A 28 -2.14 -19.96 -9.04
N ILE A 29 -2.43 -21.23 -9.33
CA ILE A 29 -1.49 -22.15 -9.98
C ILE A 29 -1.22 -21.71 -11.42
N ALA A 30 -2.25 -21.23 -12.14
CA ALA A 30 -2.12 -20.78 -13.53
C ALA A 30 -1.41 -19.42 -13.66
N SER A 31 -1.55 -18.53 -12.66
CA SER A 31 -0.89 -17.23 -12.66
C SER A 31 0.51 -17.34 -12.06
N THR A 32 1.53 -17.34 -12.90
CA THR A 32 2.95 -17.19 -12.51
C THR A 32 3.29 -15.78 -12.00
N ASN A 33 2.31 -14.90 -11.83
CA ASN A 33 2.51 -13.48 -11.54
C ASN A 33 2.00 -13.12 -10.13
N SER A 34 2.92 -12.61 -9.32
CA SER A 34 2.74 -12.08 -7.96
C SER A 34 1.61 -11.06 -7.78
N GLY A 35 1.08 -10.46 -8.85
CA GLY A 35 -0.01 -9.48 -8.80
C GLY A 35 -1.44 -10.04 -8.65
N SER A 36 -1.65 -11.36 -8.80
CA SER A 36 -3.00 -11.96 -8.70
C SER A 36 -3.51 -12.03 -7.26
N ALA A 37 -2.64 -12.20 -6.27
CA ALA A 37 -3.02 -12.28 -4.85
C ALA A 37 -3.57 -10.96 -4.29
N HIS A 38 -2.91 -9.84 -4.60
CA HIS A 38 -3.37 -8.50 -4.26
C HIS A 38 -4.75 -8.23 -4.86
N LYS A 39 -4.95 -8.60 -6.14
CA LYS A 39 -6.23 -8.45 -6.85
C LYS A 39 -7.33 -9.36 -6.30
N ILE A 40 -7.04 -10.62 -6.01
CA ILE A 40 -8.01 -11.59 -5.46
C ILE A 40 -8.43 -11.19 -4.04
N ALA A 41 -7.49 -10.77 -3.19
CA ALA A 41 -7.77 -10.35 -1.81
C ALA A 41 -8.49 -8.99 -1.73
N ILE A 42 -8.18 -8.03 -2.61
CA ILE A 42 -8.86 -6.71 -2.65
C ILE A 42 -10.25 -6.80 -3.24
N SER A 43 -10.48 -7.71 -4.20
CA SER A 43 -11.79 -7.86 -4.83
C SER A 43 -12.87 -8.31 -3.83
N TYR A 44 -12.49 -8.95 -2.71
CA TYR A 44 -13.44 -9.45 -1.71
C TYR A 44 -12.94 -9.27 -0.25
N PRO A 45 -13.12 -8.08 0.36
CA PRO A 45 -12.59 -7.74 1.69
C PRO A 45 -13.20 -8.50 2.89
N CYS A 46 -14.09 -9.48 2.68
CA CYS A 46 -14.76 -10.19 3.77
C CYS A 46 -14.10 -11.51 4.22
N LEU A 47 -12.93 -11.92 3.70
CA LEU A 47 -12.51 -13.33 3.83
C LEU A 47 -11.01 -13.63 3.92
N TYR A 48 -10.18 -12.80 4.57
CA TYR A 48 -8.74 -13.13 4.78
C TYR A 48 -8.52 -14.53 5.35
N SER A 49 -9.44 -15.02 6.18
CA SER A 49 -9.44 -16.36 6.76
C SER A 49 -9.66 -17.48 5.73
N ASP A 50 -10.51 -17.29 4.72
CA ASP A 50 -10.69 -18.32 3.67
C ASP A 50 -9.65 -18.18 2.56
N THR A 51 -9.16 -16.96 2.28
CA THR A 51 -7.97 -16.78 1.42
C THR A 51 -6.75 -17.50 2.03
N LEU A 52 -6.60 -17.47 3.36
CA LEU A 52 -5.56 -18.24 4.03
C LEU A 52 -5.70 -19.75 3.77
N LYS A 53 -6.92 -20.30 3.88
CA LYS A 53 -7.19 -21.72 3.60
C LYS A 53 -6.84 -22.10 2.16
N VAL A 54 -7.12 -21.21 1.21
CA VAL A 54 -6.73 -21.39 -0.20
C VAL A 54 -5.21 -21.52 -0.32
N TYR A 55 -4.43 -20.61 0.27
CA TYR A 55 -2.98 -20.68 0.22
C TYR A 55 -2.39 -21.87 0.99
N ASP A 56 -2.95 -22.23 2.14
CA ASP A 56 -2.57 -23.45 2.87
C ASP A 56 -2.79 -24.70 2.00
N THR A 57 -3.89 -24.74 1.24
CA THR A 57 -4.17 -25.83 0.29
C THR A 57 -3.18 -25.84 -0.88
N VAL A 58 -2.87 -24.68 -1.46
CA VAL A 58 -1.87 -24.55 -2.54
C VAL A 58 -0.50 -25.04 -2.05
N ILE A 59 -0.07 -24.60 -0.86
CA ILE A 59 1.22 -24.98 -0.27
C ILE A 59 1.27 -26.49 0.03
N SER A 60 0.16 -27.08 0.47
CA SER A 60 0.09 -28.53 0.71
C SER A 60 0.32 -29.36 -0.57
N LYS A 61 -0.13 -28.84 -1.73
CA LYS A 61 0.04 -29.46 -3.04
C LYS A 61 1.39 -29.11 -3.69
N TYR A 62 1.86 -27.88 -3.49
CA TYR A 62 3.05 -27.31 -4.10
C TYR A 62 3.92 -26.63 -3.04
N PRO A 63 4.62 -27.42 -2.20
CA PRO A 63 5.38 -26.89 -1.07
C PRO A 63 6.55 -25.98 -1.47
N ASP A 64 7.04 -26.11 -2.71
CA ASP A 64 8.13 -25.31 -3.25
C ASP A 64 7.66 -24.05 -4.00
N PHE A 65 6.35 -23.76 -3.99
CA PHE A 65 5.82 -22.57 -4.64
C PHE A 65 6.05 -21.32 -3.79
N ALA A 66 7.18 -20.65 -4.01
CA ALA A 66 7.63 -19.49 -3.24
C ALA A 66 6.58 -18.37 -3.11
N ASP A 67 5.87 -18.04 -4.20
CA ASP A 67 4.88 -16.95 -4.19
C ASP A 67 3.64 -17.29 -3.36
N ALA A 68 3.27 -18.57 -3.23
CA ALA A 68 2.19 -18.97 -2.33
C ALA A 68 2.56 -18.73 -0.87
N TRP A 69 3.83 -18.96 -0.51
CA TRP A 69 4.34 -18.64 0.83
C TRP A 69 4.39 -17.13 1.08
N ASP A 70 4.79 -16.32 0.10
CA ASP A 70 4.81 -14.85 0.24
C ASP A 70 3.40 -14.30 0.46
N ASN A 71 2.45 -14.75 -0.35
CA ASN A 71 1.05 -14.35 -0.26
C ASN A 71 0.39 -14.82 1.04
N ARG A 72 0.71 -16.03 1.50
CA ARG A 72 0.31 -16.51 2.83
C ARG A 72 0.82 -15.56 3.93
N GLY A 73 2.08 -15.13 3.85
CA GLY A 73 2.66 -14.17 4.78
C GLY A 73 1.91 -12.84 4.81
N TRP A 74 1.57 -12.32 3.63
CA TRP A 74 0.77 -11.09 3.53
C TRP A 74 -0.61 -11.23 4.17
N ILE A 75 -1.33 -12.33 3.90
CA ILE A 75 -2.67 -12.58 4.49
C ILE A 75 -2.57 -12.72 6.01
N LEU A 76 -1.58 -13.43 6.52
CA LEU A 76 -1.35 -13.59 7.96
C LEU A 76 -1.07 -12.25 8.64
N ARG A 77 -0.37 -11.32 7.96
CA ARG A 77 -0.20 -9.94 8.45
C ARG A 77 -1.53 -9.24 8.65
N GLN A 78 -2.43 -9.32 7.66
CA GLN A 78 -3.75 -8.69 7.73
C GLN A 78 -4.61 -9.28 8.86
N LEU A 79 -4.39 -10.56 9.18
CA LEU A 79 -5.01 -11.26 10.31
C LEU A 79 -4.32 -11.00 11.67
N GLY A 80 -3.26 -10.19 11.73
CA GLY A 80 -2.49 -9.92 12.96
C GLY A 80 -1.59 -11.07 13.42
N ARG A 81 -1.43 -12.13 12.61
CA ARG A 81 -0.63 -13.33 12.93
C ARG A 81 0.82 -13.16 12.50
N TYR A 82 1.51 -12.19 13.12
CA TYR A 82 2.83 -11.71 12.65
C TYR A 82 3.96 -12.75 12.72
N ALA A 83 4.00 -13.60 13.75
CA ALA A 83 5.03 -14.63 13.86
C ALA A 83 4.94 -15.67 12.72
N GLU A 84 3.72 -16.07 12.36
CA GLU A 84 3.49 -17.00 11.24
C GLU A 84 3.70 -16.34 9.89
N ALA A 85 3.40 -15.04 9.78
CA ALA A 85 3.71 -14.25 8.60
C ALA A 85 5.22 -14.21 8.36
N LEU A 86 6.03 -14.00 9.41
CA LEU A 86 7.48 -14.00 9.32
C LEU A 86 8.02 -15.33 8.80
N ILE A 87 7.55 -16.46 9.36
CA ILE A 87 7.93 -17.80 8.91
C ILE A 87 7.59 -18.00 7.42
N SER A 88 6.42 -17.50 6.99
CA SER A 88 5.97 -17.65 5.61
C SER A 88 6.86 -16.86 4.64
N HIS A 89 7.20 -15.60 4.98
CA HIS A 89 8.13 -14.82 4.17
C HIS A 89 9.56 -15.39 4.17
N ASP A 90 10.06 -15.88 5.31
CA ASP A 90 11.36 -16.57 5.38
C ASP A 90 11.39 -17.79 4.45
N LYS A 91 10.31 -18.59 4.44
CA LYS A 91 10.19 -19.75 3.57
C LYS A 91 10.10 -19.35 2.09
N ALA A 92 9.33 -18.32 1.76
CA ALA A 92 9.26 -17.77 0.41
C ALA A 92 10.66 -17.38 -0.10
N LEU A 93 11.43 -16.63 0.69
CA LEU A 93 12.77 -16.18 0.35
C LEU A 93 13.74 -17.34 0.13
N GLN A 94 13.66 -18.40 0.92
CA GLN A 94 14.45 -19.62 0.70
C GLN A 94 14.13 -20.30 -0.64
N LEU A 95 12.85 -20.27 -1.04
CA LEU A 95 12.36 -20.85 -2.28
C LEU A 95 12.52 -19.93 -3.51
N LYS A 96 13.03 -18.71 -3.32
CA LYS A 96 13.24 -17.67 -4.35
C LYS A 96 11.92 -17.24 -4.99
N PRO A 97 11.21 -16.24 -4.41
CA PRO A 97 9.97 -15.73 -4.97
C PRO A 97 10.24 -14.98 -6.28
N THR A 98 9.21 -14.82 -7.11
CA THR A 98 9.32 -14.11 -8.38
C THR A 98 9.63 -12.62 -8.20
N ASN A 99 9.19 -12.03 -7.09
CA ASN A 99 9.50 -10.67 -6.69
C ASN A 99 10.09 -10.63 -5.26
N PRO A 100 11.39 -10.92 -5.08
CA PRO A 100 12.04 -10.94 -3.77
C PRO A 100 12.04 -9.57 -3.10
N PHE A 101 11.98 -8.48 -3.87
CA PHE A 101 11.93 -7.13 -3.34
C PHE A 101 10.70 -6.92 -2.44
N THR A 102 9.50 -7.29 -2.91
CA THR A 102 8.26 -7.17 -2.14
C THR A 102 8.25 -8.08 -0.91
N THR A 103 8.78 -9.30 -1.04
CA THR A 103 8.89 -10.24 0.07
C THR A 103 9.81 -9.72 1.18
N TRP A 104 11.00 -9.18 0.84
CA TRP A 104 11.90 -8.57 1.83
C TRP A 104 11.30 -7.33 2.49
N PHE A 105 10.59 -6.51 1.72
CA PHE A 105 9.87 -5.37 2.26
C PHE A 105 8.81 -5.79 3.29
N ASN A 106 7.95 -6.75 2.93
CA ASN A 106 6.91 -7.27 3.82
C ASN A 106 7.52 -7.88 5.10
N ARG A 107 8.61 -8.64 4.96
CA ARG A 107 9.37 -9.19 6.09
C ARG A 107 9.85 -8.10 7.04
N GLY A 108 10.38 -6.98 6.51
CA GLY A 108 10.80 -5.84 7.33
C GLY A 108 9.65 -5.26 8.14
N ILE A 109 8.49 -5.01 7.51
CA ILE A 109 7.29 -4.51 8.21
C ILE A 109 6.85 -5.45 9.33
N ILE A 110 6.86 -6.77 9.08
CA ILE A 110 6.53 -7.76 10.11
C ILE A 110 7.50 -7.70 11.29
N LEU A 111 8.79 -7.51 11.03
CA LEU A 111 9.81 -7.40 12.07
C LEU A 111 9.66 -6.12 12.91
N GLU A 112 9.22 -5.00 12.33
CA GLU A 112 8.85 -3.81 13.10
C GLU A 112 7.66 -4.09 14.02
N LEU A 113 6.61 -4.74 13.50
CA LEU A 113 5.42 -5.11 14.27
C LEU A 113 5.75 -6.09 15.42
N LEU A 114 6.77 -6.93 15.23
CA LEU A 114 7.31 -7.83 16.24
C LEU A 114 8.35 -7.18 17.17
N GLN A 115 8.55 -5.86 17.09
CA GLN A 115 9.53 -5.11 17.91
C GLN A 115 10.98 -5.57 17.72
N ARG A 116 11.35 -5.95 16.50
CA ARG A 116 12.71 -6.38 16.08
C ARG A 116 13.33 -5.42 15.06
N PRO A 117 13.61 -4.16 15.44
CA PRO A 117 13.99 -3.11 14.50
C PRO A 117 15.35 -3.34 13.80
N ALA A 118 16.31 -3.99 14.47
CA ALA A 118 17.62 -4.28 13.87
C ALA A 118 17.49 -5.22 12.67
N GLU A 119 16.67 -6.27 12.79
CA GLU A 119 16.43 -7.23 11.71
C GLU A 119 15.50 -6.68 10.63
N SER A 120 14.57 -5.80 11.02
CA SER A 120 13.77 -5.04 10.07
C SER A 120 14.65 -4.20 9.14
N LYS A 121 15.59 -3.42 9.71
CA LYS A 121 16.54 -2.62 8.94
C LYS A 121 17.35 -3.46 7.96
N THR A 122 17.85 -4.62 8.41
CA THR A 122 18.54 -5.58 7.53
C THR A 122 17.64 -6.06 6.39
N SER A 123 16.36 -6.33 6.66
CA SER A 123 15.39 -6.77 5.65
C SER A 123 15.14 -5.67 4.60
N TYR A 124 15.03 -4.41 5.02
CA TYR A 124 14.92 -3.28 4.09
C TYR A 124 16.16 -3.10 3.22
N GLN A 125 17.36 -3.30 3.77
CA GLN A 125 18.59 -3.28 2.98
C GLN A 125 18.61 -4.41 1.94
N GLN A 126 18.15 -5.61 2.32
CA GLN A 126 18.01 -6.72 1.37
C GLN A 126 16.95 -6.44 0.31
N ALA A 127 15.85 -5.76 0.66
CA ALA A 127 14.86 -5.32 -0.31
C ALA A 127 15.52 -4.44 -1.38
N ILE A 128 16.27 -3.39 -1.01
CA ILE A 128 16.97 -2.54 -1.98
C ILE A 128 17.95 -3.35 -2.86
N ASN A 129 18.69 -4.28 -2.27
CA ASN A 129 19.61 -5.14 -3.03
C ASN A 129 18.87 -6.01 -4.05
N SER A 130 17.75 -6.62 -3.65
CA SER A 130 16.90 -7.41 -4.52
C SER A 130 16.23 -6.56 -5.60
N TYR A 131 15.82 -5.34 -5.29
CA TYR A 131 15.28 -4.39 -6.26
C TYR A 131 16.29 -4.13 -7.40
N ASN A 132 17.56 -3.96 -7.07
CA ASN A 132 18.61 -3.73 -8.07
C ASN A 132 18.80 -4.91 -9.04
N GLN A 133 18.37 -6.11 -8.65
CA GLN A 133 18.45 -7.34 -9.45
C GLN A 133 17.18 -7.61 -10.27
N LEU A 134 16.11 -6.84 -10.08
CA LEU A 134 14.88 -6.97 -10.85
C LEU A 134 15.08 -6.62 -12.34
N THR A 135 14.25 -7.17 -13.20
CA THR A 135 14.25 -6.83 -14.64
C THR A 135 13.83 -5.37 -14.85
N PRO A 136 14.20 -4.73 -15.97
CA PRO A 136 13.77 -3.36 -16.27
C PRO A 136 12.24 -3.18 -16.21
N GLU A 137 11.49 -4.17 -16.68
CA GLU A 137 10.02 -4.17 -16.65
C GLU A 137 9.51 -4.15 -15.21
N GLN A 138 10.07 -5.00 -14.35
CA GLN A 138 9.72 -5.04 -12.93
C GLN A 138 10.15 -3.78 -12.18
N LYS A 139 11.30 -3.19 -12.53
CA LYS A 139 11.76 -1.93 -11.94
C LYS A 139 10.85 -0.76 -12.27
N ASN A 140 10.29 -0.76 -13.48
CA ASN A 140 9.35 0.25 -13.95
C ASN A 140 7.89 -0.06 -13.59
N ASP A 141 7.65 -1.09 -12.78
CA ASP A 141 6.33 -1.31 -12.18
C ASP A 141 6.06 -0.21 -11.14
N PRO A 142 4.96 0.57 -11.28
CA PRO A 142 4.58 1.61 -10.33
C PRO A 142 4.50 1.11 -8.88
N GLU A 143 4.05 -0.14 -8.67
CA GLU A 143 3.97 -0.72 -7.32
C GLU A 143 5.36 -0.92 -6.73
N ASN A 144 6.31 -1.48 -7.49
CA ASN A 144 7.68 -1.66 -7.01
C ASN A 144 8.40 -0.32 -6.77
N LEU A 145 8.20 0.68 -7.63
CA LEU A 145 8.75 2.02 -7.41
C LEU A 145 8.19 2.68 -6.15
N TYR A 146 6.91 2.47 -5.89
CA TYR A 146 6.25 2.95 -4.69
C TYR A 146 6.83 2.30 -3.43
N LEU A 147 6.88 0.97 -3.41
CA LEU A 147 7.49 0.20 -2.32
C LEU A 147 8.96 0.61 -2.13
N ARG A 148 9.69 0.92 -3.21
CA ARG A 148 11.09 1.38 -3.13
C ARG A 148 11.18 2.72 -2.42
N GLY A 149 10.27 3.63 -2.77
CA GLY A 149 10.08 4.89 -2.06
C GLY A 149 9.86 4.70 -0.57
N TRP A 150 9.00 3.75 -0.21
CA TRP A 150 8.71 3.40 1.18
C TRP A 150 9.91 2.84 1.93
N VAL A 151 10.61 1.88 1.33
CA VAL A 151 11.80 1.27 1.93
C VAL A 151 12.86 2.33 2.20
N PHE A 152 13.09 3.24 1.24
CA PHE A 152 14.00 4.36 1.46
C PHE A 152 13.55 5.30 2.58
N PHE A 153 12.24 5.55 2.71
CA PHE A 153 11.71 6.34 3.81
C PHE A 153 11.99 5.68 5.17
N LEU A 154 11.71 4.38 5.31
CA LEU A 154 11.96 3.65 6.55
C LEU A 154 13.45 3.58 6.90
N LEU A 155 14.32 3.58 5.88
CA LEU A 155 15.77 3.68 6.04
C LEU A 155 16.28 5.12 6.27
N GLN A 156 15.39 6.12 6.32
CA GLN A 156 15.71 7.56 6.47
C GLN A 156 16.51 8.15 5.30
N LEU A 157 16.42 7.53 4.12
CA LEU A 157 17.04 7.98 2.87
C LEU A 157 16.03 8.80 2.04
N TYR A 158 15.66 9.97 2.56
CA TYR A 158 14.55 10.77 2.03
C TYR A 158 14.70 11.21 0.56
N PRO A 159 15.88 11.64 0.05
CA PRO A 159 16.02 12.00 -1.36
C PRO A 159 15.70 10.85 -2.31
N ASN A 160 16.15 9.63 -1.99
CA ASN A 160 15.89 8.43 -2.77
C ASN A 160 14.42 8.02 -2.69
N SER A 161 13.79 8.23 -1.54
CA SER A 161 12.37 8.01 -1.34
C SER A 161 11.54 8.89 -2.29
N ILE A 162 11.82 10.20 -2.29
CA ILE A 162 11.16 11.19 -3.16
C ILE A 162 11.26 10.79 -4.62
N ASN A 163 12.49 10.53 -5.09
CA ASN A 163 12.74 10.21 -6.49
C ASN A 163 11.97 8.96 -6.95
N SER A 164 11.87 7.95 -6.09
CA SER A 164 11.16 6.70 -6.40
C SER A 164 9.64 6.92 -6.45
N LEU A 165 9.10 7.70 -5.51
CA LEU A 165 7.68 8.02 -5.50
C LEU A 165 7.29 8.91 -6.68
N GLN A 166 8.15 9.86 -7.07
CA GLN A 166 7.94 10.68 -8.27
C GLN A 166 7.86 9.82 -9.54
N GLN A 167 8.78 8.86 -9.70
CA GLN A 167 8.72 7.92 -10.83
C GLN A 167 7.43 7.09 -10.83
N ALA A 168 7.02 6.58 -9.66
CA ALA A 168 5.78 5.80 -9.53
C ALA A 168 4.55 6.63 -9.94
N ILE A 169 4.46 7.88 -9.47
CA ILE A 169 3.37 8.81 -9.79
C ILE A 169 3.36 9.14 -11.28
N GLN A 170 4.53 9.38 -11.90
CA GLN A 170 4.62 9.66 -13.33
C GLN A 170 4.11 8.49 -14.19
N LEU A 171 4.40 7.26 -13.79
CA LEU A 171 4.04 6.06 -14.55
C LEU A 171 2.58 5.65 -14.36
N GLN A 172 2.03 5.75 -13.15
CA GLN A 172 0.63 5.45 -12.89
C GLN A 172 -0.03 6.47 -11.97
N PRO A 173 -0.39 7.63 -12.51
CA PRO A 173 -0.87 8.73 -11.68
C PRO A 173 -2.27 8.52 -11.07
N THR A 174 -3.09 7.67 -11.68
CA THR A 174 -4.45 7.35 -11.21
C THR A 174 -4.48 6.31 -10.09
N SER A 175 -3.32 5.78 -9.70
CA SER A 175 -3.17 4.71 -8.71
C SER A 175 -3.29 5.25 -7.28
N TRP A 176 -4.49 5.70 -6.91
CA TRP A 176 -4.75 6.34 -5.62
C TRP A 176 -4.55 5.40 -4.41
N HIS A 177 -4.58 4.08 -4.60
CA HIS A 177 -4.30 3.11 -3.54
C HIS A 177 -2.87 3.23 -3.01
N LEU A 178 -1.94 3.72 -3.84
CA LEU A 178 -0.57 4.04 -3.42
C LEU A 178 -0.54 5.23 -2.45
N PHE A 179 -1.47 6.20 -2.57
CA PHE A 179 -1.58 7.32 -1.62
C PHE A 179 -2.10 6.91 -0.24
N ASN A 180 -2.97 5.90 -0.17
CA ASN A 180 -3.44 5.34 1.12
C ASN A 180 -2.28 4.79 1.94
N TRP A 181 -1.24 4.28 1.29
CA TRP A 181 -0.07 3.78 1.96
C TRP A 181 0.76 4.95 2.47
N VAL A 182 0.90 6.06 1.71
CA VAL A 182 1.63 7.25 2.17
C VAL A 182 0.96 7.84 3.42
N PHE A 183 -0.37 7.76 3.54
CA PHE A 183 -1.17 8.42 4.59
C PHE A 183 -0.74 8.15 6.06
N PRO A 184 -0.38 6.90 6.45
CA PRO A 184 0.29 6.62 7.72
C PRO A 184 1.59 7.39 7.99
N LEU A 185 2.38 7.71 6.95
CA LEU A 185 3.61 8.51 7.08
C LEU A 185 3.34 9.93 7.58
N PHE A 186 2.08 10.40 7.51
CA PHE A 186 1.68 11.76 7.85
C PHE A 186 1.21 11.96 9.29
N SER A 187 1.07 10.89 10.07
CA SER A 187 0.54 10.99 11.44
C SER A 187 1.56 11.47 12.48
N ASN A 188 2.84 11.57 12.12
CA ASN A 188 3.90 12.07 13.01
C ASN A 188 5.10 12.63 12.20
N PHE A 189 5.13 13.93 11.93
CA PHE A 189 6.14 14.55 11.05
C PHE A 189 7.41 15.07 11.78
N SER A 190 8.59 14.76 11.25
CA SER A 190 9.85 15.50 11.48
C SER A 190 10.13 16.40 10.27
N GLN A 191 11.06 17.35 10.39
CA GLN A 191 11.28 18.39 9.38
C GLN A 191 11.66 17.84 7.98
N GLU A 192 12.35 16.71 7.92
CA GLU A 192 12.78 16.03 6.69
C GLU A 192 11.60 15.39 5.94
N ARG A 193 10.56 15.00 6.68
CA ARG A 193 9.35 14.39 6.15
C ARG A 193 8.39 15.44 5.54
N ILE A 194 8.51 16.71 5.93
CA ILE A 194 7.82 17.86 5.30
C ILE A 194 8.34 18.08 3.88
N TYR A 195 9.66 18.01 3.69
CA TYR A 195 10.29 18.18 2.38
C TYR A 195 9.79 17.11 1.39
N LEU A 196 9.66 15.87 1.84
CA LEU A 196 9.06 14.79 1.04
C LEU A 196 7.63 15.12 0.62
N CYS A 197 6.80 15.64 1.53
CA CYS A 197 5.43 16.06 1.22
C CYS A 197 5.38 17.21 0.22
N GLN A 198 6.29 18.18 0.33
CA GLN A 198 6.42 19.29 -0.63
C GLN A 198 6.81 18.79 -2.03
N GLN A 199 7.69 17.80 -2.14
CA GLN A 199 8.12 17.27 -3.43
C GLN A 199 7.06 16.36 -4.06
N LEU A 200 6.34 15.58 -3.25
CA LEU A 200 5.14 14.82 -3.68
C LEU A 200 4.03 15.77 -4.15
N ALA A 201 3.77 16.83 -3.38
CA ALA A 201 2.86 17.92 -3.72
C ALA A 201 3.20 18.55 -5.08
N LYS A 202 4.47 18.87 -5.33
CA LYS A 202 4.93 19.39 -6.63
C LYS A 202 4.67 18.41 -7.78
N SER A 203 4.96 17.12 -7.59
CA SER A 203 4.68 16.12 -8.63
C SER A 203 3.19 15.94 -8.92
N LEU A 204 2.33 16.18 -7.92
CA LEU A 204 0.87 16.21 -8.10
C LEU A 204 0.41 17.45 -8.89
N ASP A 205 1.15 18.55 -8.86
CA ASP A 205 0.81 19.77 -9.59
C ASP A 205 1.17 19.70 -11.06
N GLU A 206 2.25 18.98 -11.35
CA GLU A 206 2.66 18.65 -12.72
C GLU A 206 1.73 17.60 -13.36
N TYR A 207 0.77 17.07 -12.59
CA TYR A 207 -0.18 16.08 -13.06
C TYR A 207 -1.22 16.70 -14.02
N PRO A 208 -1.47 16.11 -15.21
CA PRO A 208 -2.40 16.71 -16.18
C PRO A 208 -3.82 16.83 -15.63
N HIS A 209 -4.31 18.08 -15.48
CA HIS A 209 -5.66 18.42 -15.01
C HIS A 209 -6.81 17.70 -15.76
N ASN A 210 -6.55 17.23 -16.98
CA ASN A 210 -7.54 16.58 -17.87
C ASN A 210 -7.88 15.13 -17.48
N ILE A 211 -6.99 14.40 -16.80
CA ILE A 211 -7.27 13.01 -16.35
C ILE A 211 -8.03 13.04 -15.02
N VAL A 212 -7.86 14.12 -14.25
CA VAL A 212 -8.40 14.24 -12.90
C VAL A 212 -9.92 14.29 -12.93
N GLN A 213 -10.57 14.95 -13.90
CA GLN A 213 -12.03 15.16 -13.91
C GLN A 213 -12.88 13.87 -14.03
N THR A 214 -12.29 12.73 -14.41
CA THR A 214 -13.05 11.48 -14.67
C THR A 214 -13.18 10.57 -13.44
N ASP A 215 -12.43 10.79 -12.35
CA ASP A 215 -12.50 10.00 -11.11
C ASP A 215 -12.75 10.89 -9.87
N TYR A 216 -14.03 11.05 -9.52
CA TYR A 216 -14.47 11.85 -8.37
C TYR A 216 -13.92 11.35 -7.02
N ALA A 217 -13.68 10.04 -6.89
CA ALA A 217 -13.14 9.46 -5.66
C ALA A 217 -11.65 9.79 -5.48
N ALA A 218 -10.91 9.94 -6.59
CA ALA A 218 -9.54 10.45 -6.56
C ALA A 218 -9.51 11.94 -6.16
N TRP A 219 -10.43 12.79 -6.66
CA TRP A 219 -10.53 14.22 -6.28
C TRP A 219 -10.70 14.42 -4.78
N GLN A 220 -11.62 13.68 -4.15
CA GLN A 220 -11.85 13.81 -2.72
C GLN A 220 -10.62 13.43 -1.90
N LYS A 221 -9.85 12.43 -2.34
CA LYS A 221 -8.64 11.99 -1.62
C LYS A 221 -7.48 12.96 -1.79
N ILE A 222 -7.28 13.52 -2.98
CA ILE A 222 -6.27 14.57 -3.22
C ILE A 222 -6.64 15.84 -2.44
N HIS A 223 -7.92 16.23 -2.43
CA HIS A 223 -8.42 17.30 -1.57
C HIS A 223 -8.07 17.07 -0.09
N ASN A 224 -8.39 15.88 0.42
CA ASN A 224 -8.14 15.53 1.83
C ASN A 224 -6.64 15.52 2.14
N PHE A 225 -5.81 15.10 1.20
CA PHE A 225 -4.35 15.18 1.30
C PHE A 225 -3.89 16.63 1.51
N TRP A 226 -4.34 17.56 0.65
CA TRP A 226 -3.97 18.97 0.77
C TRP A 226 -4.48 19.60 2.07
N CYS A 227 -5.69 19.27 2.52
CA CYS A 227 -6.22 19.76 3.80
C CYS A 227 -5.34 19.33 4.98
N LYS A 228 -4.98 18.04 5.04
CA LYS A 228 -4.12 17.53 6.10
C LYS A 228 -2.72 18.11 6.02
N LEU A 229 -2.17 18.27 4.83
CA LEU A 229 -0.85 18.89 4.65
C LEU A 229 -0.85 20.34 5.19
N GLY A 230 -1.91 21.11 4.91
CA GLY A 230 -2.11 22.45 5.46
C GLY A 230 -2.16 22.46 6.99
N GLN A 231 -2.92 21.55 7.60
CA GLN A 231 -3.02 21.42 9.06
C GLN A 231 -1.67 21.10 9.72
N GLN A 232 -0.84 20.29 9.07
CA GLN A 232 0.48 19.95 9.59
C GLN A 232 1.45 21.12 9.45
N TRP A 233 1.42 21.85 8.34
CA TRP A 233 2.20 23.08 8.20
C TRP A 233 1.80 24.15 9.22
N GLU A 234 0.51 24.23 9.61
CA GLU A 234 0.07 25.04 10.74
C GLU A 234 0.75 24.61 12.06
N GLN A 235 0.78 23.32 12.38
CA GLN A 235 1.42 22.80 13.60
C GLN A 235 2.93 23.11 13.67
N LEU A 236 3.56 23.27 12.50
CA LEU A 236 4.99 23.53 12.37
C LEU A 236 5.30 25.03 12.19
N ASN A 237 4.30 25.91 12.26
CA ASN A 237 4.39 27.36 12.01
C ASN A 237 4.89 27.73 10.59
N HIS A 238 4.72 26.84 9.62
CA HIS A 238 5.01 27.07 8.20
C HIS A 238 3.79 27.69 7.50
N TRP A 239 3.43 28.92 7.89
CA TRP A 239 2.16 29.55 7.51
C TRP A 239 1.97 29.76 6.00
N GLN A 240 3.05 30.09 5.28
CA GLN A 240 3.01 30.29 3.82
C GLN A 240 2.75 28.98 3.09
N ASP A 241 3.45 27.91 3.47
CA ASP A 241 3.22 26.58 2.93
C ASP A 241 1.78 26.13 3.25
N ALA A 242 1.32 26.30 4.50
CA ALA A 242 -0.05 26.02 4.92
C ALA A 242 -1.10 26.68 4.02
N SER A 243 -0.91 27.97 3.68
CA SER A 243 -1.81 28.69 2.78
C SER A 243 -1.83 28.06 1.39
N ILE A 244 -0.66 27.71 0.84
CA ILE A 244 -0.55 27.09 -0.49
C ILE A 244 -1.28 25.74 -0.51
N ALA A 245 -1.15 24.92 0.53
CA ALA A 245 -1.91 23.66 0.63
C ALA A 245 -3.41 23.90 0.62
N TYR A 246 -3.91 24.85 1.42
CA TYR A 246 -5.34 25.12 1.44
C TYR A 246 -5.85 25.72 0.14
N ASP A 247 -5.05 26.57 -0.53
CA ASP A 247 -5.38 27.08 -1.86
C ASP A 247 -5.51 25.95 -2.89
N ARG A 248 -4.62 24.95 -2.82
CA ARG A 248 -4.70 23.73 -3.63
C ARG A 248 -5.93 22.90 -3.30
N ALA A 249 -6.25 22.74 -2.01
CA ALA A 249 -7.47 22.07 -1.59
C ALA A 249 -8.72 22.78 -2.12
N LEU A 250 -8.78 24.11 -2.06
CA LEU A 250 -9.90 24.92 -2.53
C LEU A 250 -10.01 24.96 -4.06
N ALA A 251 -8.89 24.91 -4.77
CA ALA A 251 -8.90 24.74 -6.22
C ALA A 251 -9.55 23.41 -6.63
N ILE A 252 -9.45 22.40 -5.77
CA ILE A 252 -10.06 21.08 -5.97
C ILE A 252 -11.53 21.07 -5.50
N LYS A 253 -11.78 21.58 -4.31
CA LYS A 253 -13.11 21.63 -3.71
C LYS A 253 -13.38 23.03 -3.15
N PRO A 254 -13.95 23.94 -3.95
CA PRO A 254 -14.17 25.33 -3.55
C PRO A 254 -15.11 25.48 -2.34
N ASP A 255 -16.00 24.51 -2.11
CA ASP A 255 -16.94 24.45 -0.99
C ASP A 255 -16.38 23.73 0.26
N SER A 256 -15.07 23.42 0.30
CA SER A 256 -14.43 22.78 1.44
C SER A 256 -14.39 23.69 2.67
N THR A 257 -15.21 23.37 3.67
CA THR A 257 -15.22 24.06 4.97
C THR A 257 -13.87 23.92 5.67
N GLU A 258 -13.26 22.73 5.62
CA GLU A 258 -11.98 22.43 6.26
C GLU A 258 -10.84 23.33 5.74
N ALA A 259 -10.73 23.48 4.42
CA ALA A 259 -9.70 24.32 3.81
C ALA A 259 -9.98 25.82 3.99
N MET A 260 -11.26 26.23 3.92
CA MET A 260 -11.65 27.63 4.19
C MET A 260 -11.35 28.03 5.63
N GLU A 261 -11.64 27.17 6.60
CA GLU A 261 -11.33 27.40 8.02
C GLU A 261 -9.82 27.43 8.26
N GLY A 262 -9.06 26.54 7.60
CA GLY A 262 -7.59 26.59 7.58
C GLY A 262 -7.06 27.96 7.15
N LYS A 263 -7.50 28.46 5.99
CA LYS A 263 -7.09 29.80 5.53
C LYS A 263 -7.49 30.91 6.50
N LYS A 264 -8.69 30.85 7.10
CA LYS A 264 -9.13 31.83 8.10
C LYS A 264 -8.22 31.83 9.34
N ARG A 265 -7.77 30.66 9.80
CA ARG A 265 -6.79 30.58 10.90
C ARG A 265 -5.50 31.29 10.54
N LEU A 266 -4.98 31.09 9.33
CA LEU A 266 -3.71 31.69 8.88
C LEU A 266 -3.72 33.22 8.81
N ILE A 267 -4.86 33.83 8.47
CA ILE A 267 -5.03 35.30 8.39
C ILE A 267 -4.79 35.98 9.76
N ASN A 268 -5.01 35.26 10.87
CA ASN A 268 -4.80 35.79 12.22
C ASN A 268 -3.33 35.77 12.67
N TRP A 269 -2.43 35.13 11.91
CA TRP A 269 -1.01 34.98 12.25
C TRP A 269 -0.05 35.71 11.29
N SER A 270 -0.58 36.44 10.31
CA SER A 270 0.19 37.20 9.32
C SER A 270 0.51 38.65 9.74
N PHE A 271 0.82 38.87 11.03
CA PHE A 271 1.32 40.15 11.56
C PHE A 271 2.66 39.97 12.27
#